data_AF-A0A522X6G4-F1
#
_entry.id   AF-A0A522X6G4-F1
#
_cell.length_a   1.000
_cell.length_b   1.000
_cell.length_c   1.000
_cell.angle_alpha   90.00
_cell.angle_beta   90.00
_cell.angle_gamma   90.00
#
_symmetry.space_group_name_H-M   'P 1'
#
loop_
_entity.id
_entity.type
_entity.pdbx_description
1 polymer ?
#
loop_
_entity_poly.entity_id
_entity_poly.type
_entity_poly.pdbx_seq_one_letter_code
_entity_poly.pdbx_strand_id
1 'polypeptide(L)'
;MSWAAVLLVTASCCGWGALVLRGVGVADGLEWRERAAWSFGLGMGVLGWFGFFAALAGRVEPMVFALICVAGLPGLWQLRRAEISAEPFTAWTWALLALVAAVLAGDLIEGLAPPTDADSLAYHFAIPRRILLDHRLDFVPRAVGGAR
;
A
#
# COMPACT_ATOMS: atom_id res chain seq x y z
N MET A 1 -4.18 -17.14 -1.51
CA MET A 1 -4.46 -15.70 -1.76
C MET A 1 -5.20 -15.59 -3.09
N SER A 2 -6.33 -14.90 -3.17
CA SER A 2 -7.07 -14.80 -4.44
C SER A 2 -6.49 -13.66 -5.29
N TRP A 3 -6.18 -13.93 -6.56
CA TRP A 3 -5.70 -12.90 -7.49
C TRP A 3 -6.68 -11.74 -7.64
N ALA A 4 -7.98 -12.02 -7.52
CA ALA A 4 -9.03 -11.01 -7.53
C ALA A 4 -8.88 -9.99 -6.40
N ALA A 5 -8.52 -10.42 -5.17
CA ALA A 5 -8.30 -9.51 -4.05
C ALA A 5 -7.07 -8.61 -4.29
N VAL A 6 -5.99 -9.17 -4.82
CA VAL A 6 -4.77 -8.41 -5.15
C VAL A 6 -5.07 -7.34 -6.20
N LEU A 7 -5.81 -7.69 -7.26
CA LEU A 7 -6.22 -6.75 -8.29
C LEU A 7 -7.13 -5.67 -7.74
N LEU A 8 -8.12 -6.04 -6.92
CA LEU A 8 -9.06 -5.09 -6.31
C LEU A 8 -8.35 -4.10 -5.38
N VAL A 9 -7.44 -4.58 -4.51
CA VAL A 9 -6.68 -3.71 -3.60
C VAL A 9 -5.76 -2.79 -4.40
N THR A 10 -5.03 -3.32 -5.38
CA THR A 10 -4.15 -2.50 -6.25
C THR A 10 -4.93 -1.42 -6.98
N ALA A 11 -6.07 -1.79 -7.59
CA ALA A 11 -6.96 -0.87 -8.29
C ALA A 11 -7.54 0.19 -7.34
N SER A 12 -7.92 -0.22 -6.13
CA SER A 12 -8.39 0.66 -5.08
C SER A 12 -7.33 1.65 -4.61
N CYS A 13 -6.07 1.23 -4.42
CA CYS A 13 -4.96 2.13 -4.11
C CYS A 13 -4.85 3.22 -5.18
N CYS A 14 -4.74 2.82 -6.45
CA CYS A 14 -4.69 3.77 -7.56
C CYS A 14 -5.91 4.71 -7.57
N GLY A 15 -7.12 4.20 -7.32
CA GLY A 15 -8.34 4.98 -7.31
C GLY A 15 -8.42 6.00 -6.17
N TRP A 16 -8.17 5.58 -4.92
CA TRP A 16 -8.16 6.46 -3.75
C TRP A 16 -7.09 7.53 -3.84
N GLY A 17 -5.87 7.17 -4.24
CA GLY A 17 -4.81 8.17 -4.39
C GLY A 17 -5.12 9.17 -5.49
N ALA A 18 -5.70 8.74 -6.62
CA ALA A 18 -6.11 9.66 -7.68
C ALA A 18 -7.19 10.65 -7.19
N LEU A 19 -8.18 10.17 -6.43
CA LEU A 19 -9.20 11.02 -5.80
C LEU A 19 -8.57 12.06 -4.86
N VAL A 20 -7.60 11.66 -4.04
CA VAL A 20 -6.91 12.59 -3.14
C VAL A 20 -6.08 13.60 -3.93
N LEU A 21 -5.27 13.16 -4.90
CA LEU A 21 -4.48 14.07 -5.75
C LEU A 21 -5.33 15.14 -6.43
N ARG A 22 -6.53 14.76 -6.90
CA ARG A 22 -7.49 15.72 -7.47
C ARG A 22 -8.12 16.60 -6.40
N GLY A 23 -8.48 16.04 -5.24
CA GLY A 23 -9.04 16.79 -4.12
C GLY A 23 -8.09 17.87 -3.59
N VAL A 24 -6.78 17.64 -3.63
CA VAL A 24 -5.75 18.62 -3.24
C VAL A 24 -5.28 19.51 -4.39
N GLY A 25 -5.81 19.34 -5.61
CA GLY A 25 -5.50 20.19 -6.77
C GLY A 25 -4.12 19.96 -7.39
N VAL A 26 -3.46 18.84 -7.11
CA VAL A 26 -2.11 18.52 -7.64
C VAL A 26 -2.18 17.65 -8.89
N ALA A 27 -3.29 16.95 -9.11
CA ALA A 27 -3.43 15.98 -10.21
C ALA A 27 -3.10 16.56 -11.60
N ASP A 28 -3.56 17.77 -11.91
CA ASP A 28 -3.42 18.37 -13.25
C ASP A 28 -1.99 18.81 -13.58
N GLY A 29 -1.14 19.03 -12.55
CA GLY A 29 0.27 19.38 -12.73
C GLY A 29 1.20 18.18 -12.93
N LEU A 30 0.68 16.95 -12.84
CA LEU A 30 1.46 15.72 -12.95
C LEU A 30 1.25 15.05 -14.30
N GLU A 31 2.33 14.56 -14.89
CA GLU A 31 2.25 13.66 -16.03
C GLU A 31 1.50 12.38 -15.65
N TRP A 32 0.89 11.69 -16.63
CA TRP A 32 0.07 10.50 -16.34
C TRP A 32 0.85 9.42 -15.55
N ARG A 33 2.15 9.22 -15.85
CA ARG A 33 3.00 8.21 -15.20
C ARG A 33 3.26 8.56 -13.76
N GLU A 34 3.63 9.81 -13.51
CA GLU A 34 3.84 10.35 -12.17
C GLU A 34 2.55 10.30 -11.38
N ARG A 35 1.45 10.73 -11.98
CA ARG A 35 0.11 10.67 -11.39
C ARG A 35 -0.26 9.26 -10.98
N ALA A 36 -0.01 8.26 -11.83
CA ALA A 36 -0.28 6.87 -11.51
C ALA A 36 0.60 6.36 -10.35
N ALA A 37 1.91 6.66 -10.37
CA ALA A 37 2.83 6.27 -9.31
C ALA A 37 2.48 6.91 -7.96
N TRP A 38 2.25 8.22 -7.94
CA TRP A 38 1.81 8.97 -6.76
C TRP A 38 0.44 8.50 -6.26
N SER A 39 -0.49 8.20 -7.17
CA SER A 39 -1.81 7.67 -6.80
C SER A 39 -1.68 6.32 -6.09
N PHE A 40 -0.85 5.42 -6.60
CA PHE A 40 -0.65 4.14 -5.93
C PHE A 40 -0.09 4.30 -4.51
N GLY A 41 1.00 5.07 -4.35
CA GLY A 41 1.64 5.30 -3.05
C GLY A 41 0.74 6.01 -2.04
N LEU A 42 0.06 7.08 -2.47
CA LEU A 42 -0.89 7.81 -1.63
C LEU A 42 -2.10 6.95 -1.26
N GLY A 43 -2.60 6.16 -2.22
CA GLY A 43 -3.69 5.22 -2.03
C GLY A 43 -3.41 4.15 -0.99
N MET A 44 -2.18 3.63 -0.94
CA MET A 44 -1.75 2.71 0.13
C MET A 44 -1.91 3.36 1.51
N GLY A 45 -1.53 4.63 1.65
CA GLY A 45 -1.72 5.40 2.88
C GLY A 45 -3.20 5.61 3.23
N VAL A 46 -4.04 5.95 2.24
CA VAL A 46 -5.49 6.14 2.43
C VAL A 46 -6.16 4.83 2.86
N LEU A 47 -5.85 3.72 2.20
CA LEU A 47 -6.37 2.41 2.59
C LEU A 47 -5.88 1.98 3.97
N GLY A 48 -4.62 2.27 4.30
CA GLY A 48 -4.08 2.05 5.65
C GLY A 48 -4.88 2.81 6.71
N TRP A 49 -5.21 4.08 6.45
CA TRP A 49 -6.04 4.89 7.33
C TRP A 49 -7.46 4.35 7.50
N PHE A 50 -8.15 3.99 6.41
CA PHE A 50 -9.47 3.38 6.49
C PHE A 50 -9.44 2.03 7.22
N GLY A 51 -8.45 1.20 6.92
CA GLY A 51 -8.25 -0.08 7.59
C GLY A 51 -7.98 0.08 9.09
N PHE A 52 -7.16 1.06 9.47
CA PHE A 52 -6.90 1.40 10.88
C PHE A 52 -8.18 1.78 11.62
N PHE A 53 -8.98 2.72 11.08
CA PHE A 53 -10.21 3.14 11.74
C PHE A 53 -11.28 2.05 11.76
N ALA A 54 -11.38 1.23 10.72
CA ALA A 54 -12.25 0.05 10.72
C ALA A 54 -11.82 -0.93 11.84
N ALA A 55 -10.52 -1.20 11.97
CA ALA A 55 -10.01 -2.07 13.02
C ALA A 55 -10.21 -1.50 14.43
N LEU A 56 -10.04 -0.19 14.60
CA LEU A 56 -10.30 0.53 15.85
C LEU A 56 -11.78 0.46 16.24
N ALA A 57 -12.68 0.50 15.25
CA ALA A 57 -14.13 0.31 15.45
C ALA A 57 -14.53 -1.16 15.66
N GLY A 58 -13.57 -2.10 15.70
CA GLY A 58 -13.85 -3.54 15.83
C GLY A 58 -14.51 -4.15 14.59
N ARG A 59 -14.23 -3.60 13.40
CA ARG A 59 -14.84 -3.98 12.12
C ARG A 59 -13.81 -4.55 11.15
N VAL A 60 -13.08 -5.58 11.57
CA VAL A 60 -12.12 -6.27 10.70
C VAL A 60 -12.81 -7.43 9.96
N GLU A 61 -13.74 -7.08 9.08
CA GLU A 61 -14.55 -8.04 8.32
C GLU A 61 -14.26 -7.91 6.81
N PRO A 62 -14.22 -9.00 6.03
CA PRO A 62 -13.92 -8.95 4.59
C PRO A 62 -14.83 -8.00 3.80
N MET A 63 -16.11 -7.91 4.18
CA MET A 63 -17.09 -7.04 3.52
C MET A 63 -16.73 -5.55 3.67
N VAL A 64 -16.29 -5.13 4.86
CA VAL A 64 -15.91 -3.74 5.14
C VAL A 64 -14.74 -3.33 4.24
N PHE A 65 -13.70 -4.16 4.17
CA PHE A 65 -12.56 -3.91 3.29
C PHE A 65 -12.91 -3.97 1.81
N ALA A 66 -13.81 -4.88 1.40
CA ALA A 66 -14.29 -4.94 0.02
C ALA A 66 -15.02 -3.65 -0.36
N LEU A 67 -15.91 -3.13 0.50
CA LEU A 67 -16.63 -1.88 0.27
C LEU A 67 -15.69 -0.68 0.20
N ILE A 68 -14.71 -0.58 1.12
CA ILE A 68 -13.67 0.46 1.06
C ILE A 68 -12.91 0.37 -0.26
N CYS A 69 -12.60 -0.84 -0.73
CA CYS A 69 -11.89 -1.01 -1.99
C CYS A 69 -12.73 -0.60 -3.21
N VAL A 70 -14.00 -1.02 -3.24
CA VAL A 70 -14.94 -0.69 -4.32
C VAL A 70 -15.18 0.82 -4.38
N ALA A 71 -15.27 1.49 -3.23
CA ALA A 71 -15.45 2.94 -3.14
C ALA A 71 -14.30 3.75 -3.77
N GLY A 72 -13.08 3.19 -3.84
CA GLY A 72 -11.93 3.81 -4.49
C GLY A 72 -11.96 3.72 -6.02
N LEU A 73 -12.63 2.71 -6.59
CA LEU A 73 -12.59 2.41 -8.03
C LEU A 73 -12.99 3.56 -8.96
N PRO A 74 -13.98 4.42 -8.65
CA PRO A 74 -14.30 5.58 -9.48
C PRO A 74 -13.12 6.52 -9.74
N GLY A 75 -12.13 6.56 -8.83
CA GLY A 75 -10.91 7.36 -9.00
C GLY A 75 -10.05 6.93 -10.19
N LEU A 76 -10.17 5.68 -10.64
CA LEU A 76 -9.42 5.16 -11.79
C LEU A 76 -9.75 5.90 -13.09
N TRP A 77 -10.93 6.50 -13.21
CA TRP A 77 -11.28 7.31 -14.38
C TRP A 77 -10.38 8.53 -14.53
N GLN A 78 -9.77 9.03 -13.45
CA GLN A 78 -8.86 10.17 -13.48
C GLN A 78 -7.45 9.81 -13.95
N LEU A 79 -7.16 8.51 -14.01
CA LEU A 79 -5.90 7.95 -14.50
C LEU A 79 -5.97 7.53 -15.97
N ARG A 80 -7.06 7.86 -16.69
CA ARG A 80 -7.13 7.60 -18.14
C ARG A 80 -5.99 8.36 -18.82
N ARG A 81 -5.25 7.65 -19.69
CA ARG A 81 -4.06 8.18 -20.38
C ARG A 81 -4.37 9.50 -21.10
N ALA A 82 -3.52 10.49 -20.85
CA ALA A 82 -3.24 11.56 -21.80
C ALA A 82 -2.10 11.09 -22.73
N GLU A 83 -2.04 11.62 -23.96
CA GLU A 83 -0.94 11.34 -24.89
C GLU A 83 0.41 11.73 -24.26
N ILE A 84 1.41 10.88 -24.44
CA ILE A 84 2.73 10.99 -23.79
C ILE A 84 3.77 11.22 -24.87
N SER A 85 4.59 12.26 -24.72
CA SER A 85 5.91 12.31 -25.35
C SER A 85 6.90 11.67 -24.39
N ALA A 86 7.47 10.52 -24.73
CA ALA A 86 8.45 9.85 -23.88
C ALA A 86 9.86 10.33 -24.26
N GLU A 87 10.60 10.90 -23.32
CA GLU A 87 12.03 11.09 -23.52
C GLU A 87 12.76 9.75 -23.48
N PRO A 88 13.80 9.56 -24.31
CA PRO A 88 14.59 8.34 -24.30
C PRO A 88 15.37 8.21 -22.98
N PHE A 89 15.47 6.99 -22.46
CA PHE A 89 16.25 6.72 -21.25
C PHE A 89 17.75 6.90 -21.51
N THR A 90 18.40 7.59 -20.57
CA THR A 90 19.85 7.78 -20.55
C THR A 90 20.54 6.60 -19.86
N ALA A 91 21.87 6.51 -19.98
CA ALA A 91 22.67 5.52 -19.24
C ALA A 91 22.48 5.66 -17.71
N TRP A 92 22.36 6.89 -17.20
CA TRP A 92 22.07 7.14 -15.78
C TRP A 92 20.68 6.67 -15.37
N THR A 93 19.68 6.85 -16.22
CA THR A 93 18.33 6.32 -15.98
C THR A 93 18.38 4.81 -15.81
N TRP A 94 19.10 4.10 -16.69
CA TRP A 94 19.29 2.66 -16.57
C TRP A 94 20.06 2.25 -15.31
N ALA A 95 21.13 2.97 -14.96
CA ALA A 95 21.89 2.71 -13.74
C ALA A 95 21.03 2.88 -12.48
N LEU A 96 20.21 3.93 -12.40
CA LEU A 96 19.29 4.15 -11.30
C LEU A 96 18.18 3.10 -11.25
N LEU A 97 17.61 2.72 -12.40
CA LEU A 97 16.61 1.64 -12.48
C LEU A 97 17.19 0.30 -12.02
N ALA A 98 18.45 0.00 -12.38
CA ALA A 98 19.13 -1.20 -11.92
C ALA A 98 19.35 -1.19 -10.40
N LEU A 99 19.74 -0.05 -9.83
CA LEU A 99 19.88 0.11 -8.38
C LEU A 99 18.54 -0.07 -7.66
N VAL A 100 17.47 0.55 -8.14
CA VAL A 100 16.11 0.37 -7.60
C VAL A 100 15.69 -1.10 -7.69
N ALA A 101 15.93 -1.76 -8.82
CA ALA A 101 15.61 -3.18 -8.99
C ALA A 101 16.41 -4.06 -8.01
N ALA A 102 17.68 -3.75 -7.75
CA ALA A 102 18.50 -4.48 -6.78
C ALA A 102 17.98 -4.33 -5.35
N VAL A 103 17.61 -3.11 -4.94
CA VAL A 103 17.00 -2.85 -3.62
C VAL A 103 15.68 -3.58 -3.49
N LEU A 104 14.79 -3.48 -4.48
CA LEU A 104 13.50 -4.19 -4.48
C LEU A 104 13.68 -5.71 -4.44
N ALA A 105 14.70 -6.25 -5.11
CA ALA A 105 15.02 -7.68 -5.03
C ALA A 105 15.50 -8.06 -3.62
N GLY A 106 16.31 -7.22 -2.98
CA GLY A 106 16.72 -7.40 -1.58
C GLY A 106 15.51 -7.46 -0.64
N ASP A 107 14.64 -6.46 -0.71
CA ASP A 107 13.40 -6.38 0.09
C ASP A 107 12.49 -7.59 -0.15
N LEU A 108 12.39 -8.04 -1.41
CA LEU A 108 11.60 -9.22 -1.77
C LEU A 108 12.20 -10.51 -1.20
N ILE A 109 13.53 -10.67 -1.27
CA ILE A 109 14.22 -11.84 -0.70
C ILE A 109 14.06 -11.85 0.82
N GLU A 110 14.23 -10.70 1.48
CA GLU A 110 14.04 -10.56 2.92
C GLU A 110 12.58 -10.89 3.30
N GLY A 111 11.60 -10.33 2.60
CA GLY A 111 10.18 -10.58 2.86
C GLY A 111 9.71 -12.01 2.56
N LEU A 112 10.44 -12.76 1.72
CA LEU A 112 10.15 -14.17 1.40
C LEU A 112 11.00 -15.16 2.21
N ALA A 113 12.01 -14.68 2.95
CA ALA A 113 12.85 -15.53 3.76
C ALA A 113 12.03 -16.18 4.89
N PRO A 114 12.34 -17.43 5.27
CA PRO A 114 11.68 -18.05 6.41
C PRO A 114 12.02 -17.30 7.71
N PRO A 115 11.06 -17.14 8.62
CA PRO A 115 11.31 -16.44 9.87
C PRO A 115 12.35 -17.17 10.71
N THR A 116 13.38 -16.44 11.13
CA THR A 116 14.43 -16.93 12.04
C THR A 116 14.18 -16.41 13.47
N ASP A 117 14.78 -17.00 14.50
CA ASP A 117 14.47 -16.66 15.91
C ASP A 117 14.76 -15.19 16.32
N ALA A 118 15.50 -14.44 15.49
CA ALA A 118 15.73 -13.00 15.66
C ALA A 118 14.93 -12.14 14.66
N ASP A 119 13.98 -12.72 13.95
CA ASP A 119 13.32 -12.07 12.83
C ASP A 119 12.19 -11.14 13.28
N SER A 120 12.37 -9.86 12.96
CA SER A 120 11.34 -8.85 13.10
C SER A 120 10.04 -9.23 12.39
N LEU A 121 10.09 -9.99 11.28
CA LEU A 121 8.93 -10.41 10.51
C LEU A 121 8.00 -11.33 11.30
N ALA A 122 8.53 -12.23 12.15
CA ALA A 122 7.71 -13.09 13.00
C ALA A 122 6.82 -12.26 13.94
N TYR A 123 7.39 -11.19 14.52
CA TYR A 123 6.64 -10.22 15.31
C TYR A 123 5.69 -9.36 14.46
N HIS A 124 6.15 -8.89 13.28
CA HIS A 124 5.36 -8.06 12.38
C HIS A 124 4.15 -8.78 11.77
N PHE A 125 4.17 -10.11 11.65
CA PHE A 125 3.01 -10.89 11.19
C PHE A 125 2.13 -11.44 12.31
N ALA A 126 2.67 -11.62 13.53
CA ALA A 126 1.89 -12.13 14.66
C ALA A 126 0.74 -11.18 15.05
N ILE A 127 1.01 -9.87 15.12
CA ILE A 127 0.00 -8.88 15.51
C ILE A 127 -1.13 -8.76 14.46
N PRO A 128 -0.85 -8.56 13.15
CA PRO A 128 -1.90 -8.54 12.12
C PRO A 128 -2.72 -9.83 12.10
N ARG A 129 -2.09 -10.99 12.25
CA ARG A 129 -2.81 -12.27 12.33
C ARG A 129 -3.80 -12.29 13.50
N ARG A 130 -3.39 -11.82 14.67
CA ARG A 130 -4.27 -11.73 15.83
C ARG A 130 -5.43 -10.76 15.61
N ILE A 131 -5.18 -9.60 15.01
CA ILE A 131 -6.24 -8.63 14.64
C ILE A 131 -7.28 -9.24 13.71
N LEU A 132 -6.85 -10.05 12.74
CA LEU A 132 -7.75 -10.76 11.82
C LEU A 132 -8.59 -11.83 12.53
N LEU A 133 -8.01 -12.54 13.50
CA LEU A 133 -8.72 -13.57 14.28
C LEU A 133 -9.69 -12.95 15.30
N ASP A 134 -9.29 -11.87 15.95
CA ASP A 134 -10.07 -11.21 17.01
C ASP A 134 -11.08 -10.19 16.44
N HIS A 135 -11.07 -9.97 15.13
CA HIS A 135 -11.86 -8.99 14.38
C HIS A 135 -11.75 -7.54 14.88
N ARG A 136 -10.72 -7.22 15.67
CA ARG A 136 -10.53 -5.93 16.31
C ARG A 136 -9.06 -5.63 16.51
N LEU A 137 -8.75 -4.34 16.63
CA LEU A 137 -7.43 -3.90 17.04
C LEU A 137 -7.24 -4.18 18.53
N ASP A 138 -6.27 -5.02 18.87
CA ASP A 138 -5.91 -5.31 20.27
C ASP A 138 -4.66 -4.52 20.66
N PHE A 139 -4.75 -3.74 21.73
CA PHE A 139 -3.64 -2.90 22.19
C PHE A 139 -2.70 -3.74 23.04
N VAL A 140 -1.54 -4.10 22.48
CA VAL A 140 -0.49 -4.79 23.24
C VAL A 140 0.15 -3.77 24.20
N PRO A 141 -0.01 -3.92 25.53
CA PRO A 141 0.60 -3.01 26.48
C PRO A 141 2.12 -3.14 26.39
N ARG A 142 2.82 -2.02 26.22
CA ARG A 142 4.28 -2.01 26.32
C ARG A 142 4.66 -2.07 27.80
N ALA A 143 5.58 -2.97 28.16
CA ALA A 143 6.13 -3.00 29.50
C ALA A 143 6.83 -1.65 29.78
N VAL A 144 6.32 -0.89 30.74
CA VAL A 144 6.86 0.44 31.13
C VAL A 144 8.18 0.30 31.90
N GLY A 145 8.62 -0.91 32.23
CA GLY A 145 9.92 -1.21 32.83
C GLY A 145 10.79 -1.99 31.86
N GLY A 146 11.77 -1.32 31.24
CA GLY A 146 12.90 -2.02 30.64
C GLY A 146 13.59 -2.88 31.70
N ALA A 147 14.05 -4.07 31.30
CA ALA A 147 14.81 -4.97 32.16
C ALA A 147 15.89 -4.17 32.91
N ARG A 148 15.84 -4.21 34.24
CA ARG A 148 16.93 -3.74 35.10
C ARG A 148 17.98 -4.84 35.21
#